data_AF-A0A7W4LK32-F1
#
_entry.id   AF-A0A7W4LK32-F1
#
_cell.length_a   1.000
_cell.length_b   1.000
_cell.length_c   1.000
_cell.angle_alpha   90.00
_cell.angle_beta   90.00
_cell.angle_gamma   90.00
#
_symmetry.space_group_name_H-M   'P 1'
#
loop_
_entity.id
_entity.type
_entity.pdbx_description
1 polymer ?
#
loop_
_entity_poly.entity_id
_entity_poly.type
_entity_poly.pdbx_seq_one_letter_code
_entity_poly.pdbx_strand_id
1 'polypeptide(L)'
;MHTLFRLAAIAGCSLLAACQAVNTTSGGAVGVERKQYMFSMLSAQEVDGMYAKAYQETLSEASTQGALDKNSKNAARVSAIAKRLIAQAPVFRADAAQWDWQVNLIQSDELNANCGPGGKIIVYSGLITQLQLTDAELAAVMGHEIAHALREHSREAMSKAYGTQMATQMGSALLGLGDVGKQMADTGVEYLMTLPNSRSNENEADIIGLELSARAGYDPNAAITLWQKMSKAGGGAPPEFMSTHPSSTSRIDALQAAIPKVMPLYQQAKK
;
A
#
# COMPACT_ATOMS: atom_id res chain seq x y z
N MET A 1 -6.78 -67.22 13.27
CA MET A 1 -7.08 -66.35 12.11
C MET A 1 -7.70 -65.07 12.67
N HIS A 2 -6.92 -64.06 13.11
CA HIS A 2 -6.35 -62.96 12.29
C HIS A 2 -7.44 -62.24 11.48
N THR A 3 -7.75 -60.94 11.57
CA THR A 3 -7.27 -59.80 12.35
C THR A 3 -8.37 -58.73 12.18
N LEU A 4 -8.96 -58.20 13.25
CA LEU A 4 -9.95 -57.11 13.18
C LEU A 4 -9.22 -55.79 12.92
N PHE A 5 -9.50 -55.17 11.77
CA PHE A 5 -9.00 -53.86 11.39
C PHE A 5 -9.43 -52.80 12.42
N ARG A 6 -8.45 -52.22 13.12
CA ARG A 6 -8.62 -50.95 13.86
C ARG A 6 -8.51 -49.81 12.86
N LEU A 7 -9.64 -49.27 12.42
CA LEU A 7 -9.70 -47.94 11.81
C LEU A 7 -9.51 -46.90 12.91
N ALA A 8 -8.27 -46.41 13.05
CA ALA A 8 -7.99 -45.20 13.80
C ALA A 8 -8.55 -44.01 13.00
N ALA A 9 -9.65 -43.43 13.47
CA ALA A 9 -10.12 -42.14 12.99
C ALA A 9 -9.15 -41.06 13.50
N ILE A 10 -8.11 -40.76 12.71
CA ILE A 10 -7.35 -39.52 12.86
C ILE A 10 -8.27 -38.41 12.36
N ALA A 11 -8.97 -37.76 13.29
CA ALA A 11 -9.56 -36.45 13.03
C ALA A 11 -8.42 -35.44 12.86
N GLY A 12 -7.83 -35.43 11.67
CA GLY A 12 -6.94 -34.36 11.26
C GLY A 12 -7.78 -33.09 11.13
N CYS A 13 -7.60 -32.15 12.05
CA CYS A 13 -7.95 -30.76 11.77
C CYS A 13 -7.09 -30.29 10.60
N SER A 14 -7.56 -30.53 9.38
CA SER A 14 -7.06 -29.88 8.19
C SER A 14 -7.36 -28.40 8.35
N LEU A 15 -6.40 -27.65 8.91
CA LEU A 15 -6.36 -26.19 8.77
C LEU A 15 -6.18 -25.93 7.28
N LEU A 16 -7.29 -25.91 6.54
CA LEU A 16 -7.31 -25.47 5.16
C LEU A 16 -6.85 -24.02 5.18
N ALA A 17 -5.66 -23.79 4.62
CA ALA A 17 -5.10 -22.48 4.35
C ALA A 17 -5.99 -21.76 3.32
N ALA A 18 -7.13 -21.25 3.78
CA ALA A 18 -8.16 -20.69 2.93
C ALA A 18 -7.95 -19.17 2.80
N CYS A 19 -8.26 -18.63 1.62
CA CYS A 19 -8.40 -17.19 1.45
C CYS A 19 -9.65 -16.69 2.19
N GLN A 20 -9.50 -15.72 3.06
CA GLN A 20 -10.59 -15.06 3.79
C GLN A 20 -10.88 -13.69 3.17
N ALA A 21 -12.16 -13.35 3.05
CA ALA A 21 -12.59 -12.02 2.64
C ALA A 21 -12.64 -11.10 3.88
N VAL A 22 -11.77 -10.10 3.91
CA VAL A 22 -11.62 -9.14 5.03
C VAL A 22 -12.04 -7.76 4.55
N ASN A 23 -12.69 -6.96 5.41
CA ASN A 23 -12.83 -5.53 5.18
C ASN A 23 -12.02 -4.79 6.25
N THR A 24 -11.08 -3.96 5.82
CA THR A 24 -10.11 -3.28 6.69
C THR A 24 -10.46 -1.83 6.98
N THR A 25 -11.42 -1.26 6.26
CA THR A 25 -11.82 0.16 6.40
C THR A 25 -13.34 0.34 6.29
N SER A 26 -13.83 1.46 6.81
CA SER A 26 -15.17 1.98 6.49
C SER A 26 -15.19 2.56 5.07
N GLY A 27 -16.37 2.65 4.45
CA GLY A 27 -16.50 3.19 3.10
C GLY A 27 -16.25 4.70 2.95
N GLY A 28 -16.24 5.48 4.04
CA GLY A 28 -16.12 6.94 4.00
C GLY A 28 -17.26 7.63 3.23
N ALA A 29 -17.02 8.85 2.74
CA ALA A 29 -17.96 9.55 1.86
C ALA A 29 -17.93 9.02 0.42
N VAL A 30 -16.82 8.41 0.01
CA VAL A 30 -16.62 7.86 -1.33
C VAL A 30 -17.26 6.49 -1.56
N GLY A 31 -17.54 5.74 -0.48
CA GLY A 31 -18.30 4.48 -0.51
C GLY A 31 -17.51 3.26 -0.98
N VAL A 32 -16.22 3.15 -0.62
CA VAL A 32 -15.38 2.00 -1.01
C VAL A 32 -15.64 0.81 -0.07
N GLU A 33 -16.31 -0.23 -0.57
CA GLU A 33 -16.80 -1.37 0.23
C GLU A 33 -16.24 -2.75 -0.19
N ARG A 34 -15.27 -2.80 -1.12
CA ARG A 34 -14.70 -4.08 -1.58
C ARG A 34 -14.07 -4.81 -0.39
N LYS A 35 -14.12 -6.14 -0.41
CA LYS A 35 -13.35 -6.97 0.52
C LYS A 35 -11.98 -7.33 -0.07
N GLN A 36 -10.94 -7.28 0.76
CA GLN A 36 -9.62 -7.85 0.45
C GLN A 36 -9.68 -9.37 0.60
N TYR A 37 -8.95 -10.08 -0.27
CA TYR A 37 -8.79 -11.54 -0.15
C TYR A 37 -7.42 -11.87 0.43
N MET A 38 -7.43 -12.42 1.64
CA MET A 38 -6.22 -12.57 2.45
C MET A 38 -5.98 -14.04 2.76
N PHE A 39 -4.72 -14.46 2.70
CA PHE A 39 -4.32 -15.81 3.07
C PHE A 39 -4.42 -15.96 4.58
N SER A 40 -5.17 -16.95 5.07
CA SER A 40 -5.48 -17.06 6.50
C SER A 40 -4.26 -17.25 7.40
N MET A 41 -3.14 -17.75 6.86
CA MET A 41 -1.89 -17.93 7.60
C MET A 41 -0.97 -16.71 7.55
N LEU A 42 -1.39 -15.61 6.91
CA LEU A 42 -0.65 -14.36 6.86
C LEU A 42 -1.41 -13.29 7.64
N SER A 43 -1.08 -13.17 8.93
CA SER A 43 -1.73 -12.23 9.84
C SER A 43 -1.28 -10.79 9.56
N ALA A 44 -2.11 -9.81 9.94
CA ALA A 44 -1.72 -8.40 9.85
C ALA A 44 -0.44 -8.11 10.65
N GLN A 45 -0.32 -8.65 11.87
CA GLN A 45 0.83 -8.44 12.73
C GLN A 45 2.16 -8.92 12.12
N GLU A 46 2.15 -10.05 11.41
CA GLU A 46 3.34 -10.52 10.69
C GLU A 46 3.75 -9.56 9.58
N VAL A 47 2.79 -9.08 8.78
CA VAL A 47 3.04 -8.12 7.71
C VAL A 47 3.54 -6.78 8.26
N ASP A 48 2.94 -6.30 9.35
CA ASP A 48 3.35 -5.07 10.03
C ASP A 48 4.80 -5.18 10.50
N GLY A 49 5.17 -6.31 11.10
CA GLY A 49 6.54 -6.60 11.55
C GLY A 49 7.54 -6.66 10.39
N MET A 50 7.18 -7.33 9.29
CA MET A 50 7.99 -7.40 8.08
C MET A 50 8.22 -6.01 7.47
N TYR A 51 7.15 -5.21 7.30
CA TYR A 51 7.26 -3.87 6.74
C TYR A 51 8.06 -2.94 7.65
N ALA A 52 7.85 -3.01 8.98
CA ALA A 52 8.61 -2.22 9.93
C ALA A 52 10.12 -2.55 9.86
N LYS A 53 10.48 -3.82 9.65
CA LYS A 53 11.87 -4.23 9.43
C LYS A 53 12.44 -3.62 8.13
N ALA A 54 11.76 -3.80 7.00
CA ALA A 54 12.16 -3.21 5.71
C ALA A 54 12.38 -1.70 5.84
N TYR A 55 11.44 -1.02 6.51
CA TYR A 55 11.50 0.42 6.75
C TYR A 55 12.74 0.83 7.53
N GLN A 56 13.07 0.13 8.63
CA GLN A 56 14.29 0.44 9.39
C GLN A 56 15.56 0.16 8.59
N GLU A 57 15.59 -0.89 7.77
CA GLU A 57 16.71 -1.19 6.88
C GLU A 57 16.91 -0.06 5.86
N THR A 58 15.85 0.37 5.17
CA THR A 58 15.90 1.51 4.22
C THR A 58 16.36 2.80 4.89
N LEU A 59 15.87 3.12 6.10
CA LEU A 59 16.30 4.32 6.82
C LEU A 59 17.76 4.23 7.28
N SER A 60 18.22 3.05 7.72
CA SER A 60 19.60 2.84 8.14
C SER A 60 20.56 3.00 6.95
N GLU A 61 20.19 2.46 5.80
CA GLU A 61 20.95 2.63 4.56
C GLU A 61 21.00 4.10 4.14
N ALA A 62 19.85 4.77 4.04
CA ALA A 62 19.78 6.19 3.70
C ALA A 62 20.57 7.07 4.68
N SER A 63 20.52 6.76 5.98
CA SER A 63 21.29 7.48 7.00
C SER A 63 22.80 7.27 6.82
N THR A 64 23.24 6.05 6.48
CA THR A 64 24.65 5.72 6.25
C THR A 64 25.20 6.45 5.02
N GLN A 65 24.36 6.62 4.00
CA GLN A 65 24.67 7.37 2.78
C GLN A 65 24.54 8.90 2.96
N GLY A 66 24.11 9.38 4.14
CA GLY A 66 23.84 10.80 4.38
C GLY A 66 22.62 11.36 3.63
N ALA A 67 21.76 10.48 3.11
CA ALA A 67 20.59 10.83 2.30
C ALA A 67 19.32 11.07 3.13
N LEU A 68 19.30 10.74 4.43
CA LEU A 68 18.13 10.96 5.28
C LEU A 68 17.94 12.46 5.58
N ASP A 69 16.91 13.08 5.00
CA ASP A 69 16.66 14.51 5.12
C ASP A 69 15.67 14.85 6.23
N LYS A 70 16.15 15.62 7.21
CA LYS A 70 15.36 16.06 8.37
C LYS A 70 15.15 17.58 8.41
N ASN A 71 15.82 18.34 7.55
CA ASN A 71 16.00 19.78 7.76
C ASN A 71 15.60 20.64 6.55
N SER A 72 15.43 20.05 5.36
CA SER A 72 15.08 20.84 4.18
C SER A 72 13.64 21.37 4.24
N LYS A 73 13.35 22.35 3.38
CA LYS A 73 11.99 22.83 3.16
C LYS A 73 11.06 21.69 2.74
N ASN A 74 11.55 20.72 1.95
CA ASN A 74 10.75 19.57 1.53
C ASN A 74 10.49 18.61 2.70
N ALA A 75 11.46 18.39 3.61
CA ALA A 75 11.23 17.60 4.82
C ALA A 75 10.13 18.23 5.69
N ALA A 76 10.15 19.56 5.85
CA ALA A 76 9.11 20.29 6.57
C ALA A 76 7.73 20.19 5.89
N ARG A 77 7.68 20.29 4.55
CA ARG A 77 6.44 20.12 3.76
C ARG A 77 5.85 18.73 3.95
N VAL A 78 6.66 17.67 3.77
CA VAL A 78 6.26 16.27 3.95
C VAL A 78 5.71 16.04 5.35
N SER A 79 6.42 16.50 6.39
CA SER A 79 5.97 16.36 7.78
C SER A 79 4.63 17.07 8.04
N ALA A 80 4.47 18.31 7.56
CA ALA A 80 3.25 19.08 7.74
C ALA A 80 2.04 18.47 7.01
N ILE A 81 2.25 17.97 5.78
CA ILE A 81 1.22 17.29 4.99
C ILE A 81 0.83 15.97 5.64
N ALA A 82 1.81 15.14 6.01
CA ALA A 82 1.55 13.86 6.68
C ALA A 82 0.73 14.06 7.96
N LYS A 83 1.09 15.04 8.80
CA LYS A 83 0.36 15.33 10.04
C LYS A 83 -1.13 15.59 9.79
N ARG A 84 -1.48 16.32 8.73
CA ARG A 84 -2.89 16.60 8.40
C ARG A 84 -3.61 15.36 7.87
N LEU A 85 -2.96 14.57 7.02
CA LEU A 85 -3.53 13.33 6.46
C LEU A 85 -3.72 12.25 7.53
N ILE A 86 -2.71 12.03 8.38
CA ILE A 86 -2.73 11.06 9.48
C ILE A 86 -3.89 11.33 10.44
N ALA A 87 -4.19 12.60 10.74
CA ALA A 87 -5.33 12.97 11.57
C ALA A 87 -6.69 12.53 10.99
N GLN A 88 -6.77 12.28 9.67
CA GLN A 88 -7.99 11.82 8.99
C GLN A 88 -8.04 10.29 8.81
N ALA A 89 -6.92 9.58 8.97
CA ALA A 89 -6.87 8.12 8.83
C ALA A 89 -7.90 7.36 9.70
N PRO A 90 -8.19 7.77 10.95
CA PRO A 90 -9.18 7.11 11.80
C PRO A 90 -10.61 7.12 11.26
N VAL A 91 -10.95 8.03 10.32
CA VAL A 91 -12.25 8.04 9.63
C VAL A 91 -12.48 6.73 8.89
N PHE A 92 -11.43 6.20 8.27
CA PHE A 92 -11.47 4.96 7.51
C PHE A 92 -11.13 3.75 8.38
N ARG A 93 -10.21 3.89 9.33
CA ARG A 93 -9.70 2.77 10.12
C ARG A 93 -9.40 3.20 11.56
N ALA A 94 -10.27 2.82 12.50
CA ALA A 94 -10.22 3.33 13.87
C ALA A 94 -8.90 3.03 14.61
N ASP A 95 -8.32 1.85 14.43
CA ASP A 95 -7.04 1.47 15.06
C ASP A 95 -5.85 2.29 14.53
N ALA A 96 -5.98 2.93 13.35
CA ALA A 96 -4.96 3.83 12.80
C ALA A 96 -4.67 5.05 13.69
N ALA A 97 -5.59 5.37 14.62
CA ALA A 97 -5.36 6.39 15.65
C ALA A 97 -4.25 6.01 16.65
N GLN A 98 -3.92 4.73 16.76
CA GLN A 98 -2.92 4.19 17.69
C GLN A 98 -1.67 3.66 16.98
N TRP A 99 -1.60 3.81 15.65
CA TRP A 99 -0.40 3.43 14.90
C TRP A 99 0.79 4.31 15.25
N ASP A 100 1.98 3.72 15.27
CA ASP A 100 3.25 4.43 15.45
C ASP A 100 3.68 5.08 14.12
N TRP A 101 3.01 6.18 13.76
CA TRP A 101 3.29 6.88 12.51
C TRP A 101 4.71 7.45 12.48
N GLN A 102 5.47 7.08 11.44
CA GLN A 102 6.81 7.58 11.18
C GLN A 102 6.89 8.10 9.74
N VAL A 103 7.43 9.30 9.58
CA VAL A 103 7.45 10.02 8.29
C VAL A 103 8.88 10.45 8.03
N ASN A 104 9.45 9.98 6.93
CA ASN A 104 10.83 10.31 6.54
C ASN A 104 10.93 10.71 5.08
N LEU A 105 11.82 11.66 4.79
CA LEU A 105 12.21 12.07 3.45
C LEU A 105 13.61 11.53 3.16
N ILE A 106 13.78 10.85 2.04
CA ILE A 106 15.07 10.37 1.55
C ILE A 106 15.48 11.21 0.34
N GLN A 107 16.70 11.72 0.35
CA GLN A 107 17.30 12.40 -0.81
C GLN A 107 17.68 11.36 -1.85
N SER A 108 16.94 11.34 -2.94
CA SER A 108 17.14 10.47 -4.10
C SER A 108 16.51 11.14 -5.32
N ASP A 109 16.98 10.77 -6.51
CA ASP A 109 16.37 11.14 -7.79
C ASP A 109 15.16 10.25 -8.13
N GLU A 110 14.84 9.27 -7.29
CA GLU A 110 13.66 8.44 -7.46
C GLU A 110 12.36 9.24 -7.36
N LEU A 111 11.48 9.00 -8.34
CA LEU A 111 10.08 9.44 -8.31
C LEU A 111 9.30 8.35 -7.61
N ASN A 112 9.32 8.34 -6.28
CA ASN A 112 8.62 7.34 -5.48
C ASN A 112 8.18 7.86 -4.11
N ALA A 113 7.20 7.19 -3.52
CA ALA A 113 6.76 7.30 -2.14
C ALA A 113 6.09 5.99 -1.74
N ASN A 114 6.13 5.62 -0.46
CA ASN A 114 5.40 4.48 0.05
C ASN A 114 4.83 4.76 1.44
N CYS A 115 3.75 4.05 1.79
CA CYS A 115 3.28 3.94 3.16
C CYS A 115 2.92 2.50 3.47
N GLY A 116 3.57 1.94 4.48
CA GLY A 116 3.26 0.61 4.97
C GLY A 116 2.27 0.59 6.13
N PRO A 117 1.82 -0.63 6.49
CA PRO A 117 1.07 -0.86 7.71
C PRO A 117 1.78 -0.31 8.95
N GLY A 118 1.01 0.07 9.96
CA GLY A 118 1.55 0.72 11.16
C GLY A 118 2.09 2.13 10.93
N GLY A 119 1.82 2.73 9.77
CA GLY A 119 2.06 4.15 9.49
C GLY A 119 3.49 4.51 9.12
N LYS A 120 4.19 3.63 8.42
CA LYS A 120 5.60 3.83 8.02
C LYS A 120 5.66 4.48 6.64
N ILE A 121 5.86 5.80 6.60
CA ILE A 121 5.86 6.63 5.38
C ILE A 121 7.29 6.98 4.96
N ILE A 122 7.61 6.73 3.69
CA ILE A 122 8.82 7.21 3.02
C ILE A 122 8.40 8.05 1.80
N VAL A 123 9.02 9.21 1.63
CA VAL A 123 8.94 10.01 0.40
C VAL A 123 10.36 10.18 -0.14
N TYR A 124 10.54 10.10 -1.46
CA TYR A 124 11.83 10.36 -2.10
C TYR A 124 11.83 11.78 -2.71
N SER A 125 12.93 12.52 -2.55
CA SER A 125 12.97 13.94 -2.93
C SER A 125 12.73 14.19 -4.42
N GLY A 126 13.16 13.27 -5.28
CA GLY A 126 13.01 13.34 -6.73
C GLY A 126 11.54 13.46 -7.16
N LEU A 127 10.65 12.78 -6.46
CA LEU A 127 9.20 12.91 -6.64
C LEU A 127 8.74 14.37 -6.54
N ILE A 128 9.23 15.10 -5.54
CA ILE A 128 8.84 16.48 -5.28
C ILE A 128 9.54 17.44 -6.24
N THR A 129 10.86 17.28 -6.41
CA THR A 129 11.71 18.25 -7.13
C THR A 129 11.59 18.13 -8.63
N GLN A 130 11.56 16.91 -9.18
CA GLN A 130 11.52 16.70 -10.63
C GLN A 130 10.12 16.96 -11.20
N LEU A 131 9.05 16.64 -10.47
CA LEU A 131 7.67 16.93 -10.87
C LEU A 131 7.17 18.31 -10.42
N GLN A 132 7.99 19.04 -9.65
CA GLN A 132 7.66 20.35 -9.09
C GLN A 132 6.29 20.31 -8.38
N LEU A 133 6.13 19.37 -7.44
CA LEU A 133 4.84 19.14 -6.80
C LEU A 133 4.47 20.31 -5.89
N THR A 134 3.23 20.77 -6.04
CA THR A 134 2.56 21.63 -5.05
C THR A 134 2.24 20.84 -3.78
N ASP A 135 1.87 21.53 -2.70
CA ASP A 135 1.48 20.84 -1.45
C ASP A 135 0.22 19.99 -1.62
N ALA A 136 -0.71 20.40 -2.48
CA ALA A 136 -1.92 19.63 -2.77
C ALA A 136 -1.63 18.36 -3.59
N GLU A 137 -0.69 18.43 -4.55
CA GLU A 137 -0.26 17.25 -5.31
C GLU A 137 0.56 16.29 -4.45
N LEU A 138 1.42 16.82 -3.56
CA LEU A 138 2.14 16.01 -2.58
C LEU A 138 1.18 15.36 -1.56
N ALA A 139 0.12 16.08 -1.15
CA ALA A 139 -0.93 15.48 -0.34
C ALA A 139 -1.70 14.38 -1.06
N ALA A 140 -1.96 14.53 -2.37
CA ALA A 140 -2.64 13.52 -3.16
C ALA A 140 -1.83 12.20 -3.22
N VAL A 141 -0.52 12.26 -3.51
CA VAL A 141 0.32 11.04 -3.52
C VAL A 141 0.46 10.43 -2.11
N MET A 142 0.66 11.24 -1.07
CA MET A 142 0.77 10.72 0.29
C MET A 142 -0.56 10.15 0.82
N GLY A 143 -1.70 10.76 0.45
CA GLY A 143 -3.03 10.26 0.77
C GLY A 143 -3.31 8.92 0.10
N HIS A 144 -2.89 8.77 -1.16
CA HIS A 144 -2.93 7.50 -1.89
C HIS A 144 -2.10 6.41 -1.19
N GLU A 145 -0.87 6.72 -0.78
CA GLU A 145 -0.04 5.78 -0.03
C GLU A 145 -0.66 5.39 1.32
N ILE A 146 -1.16 6.36 2.09
CA ILE A 146 -1.86 6.08 3.34
C ILE A 146 -3.05 5.16 3.09
N ALA A 147 -3.82 5.38 2.01
CA ALA A 147 -4.95 4.52 1.67
C ALA A 147 -4.52 3.06 1.41
N HIS A 148 -3.37 2.81 0.76
CA HIS A 148 -2.81 1.46 0.63
C HIS A 148 -2.57 0.80 1.99
N ALA A 149 -1.95 1.53 2.93
CA ALA A 149 -1.71 1.03 4.27
C ALA A 149 -3.01 0.72 5.02
N LEU A 150 -3.98 1.65 5.00
CA LEU A 150 -5.27 1.47 5.67
C LEU A 150 -6.03 0.26 5.13
N ARG A 151 -5.99 0.05 3.80
CA ARG A 151 -6.65 -1.06 3.11
C ARG A 151 -5.88 -2.40 3.18
N GLU A 152 -4.69 -2.42 3.76
CA GLU A 152 -3.78 -3.57 3.80
C GLU A 152 -3.48 -4.15 2.41
N HIS A 153 -3.33 -3.29 1.40
CA HIS A 153 -3.10 -3.72 0.02
C HIS A 153 -1.81 -4.55 -0.13
N SER A 154 -0.74 -4.25 0.62
CA SER A 154 0.48 -5.06 0.62
C SER A 154 0.24 -6.47 1.17
N ARG A 155 -0.61 -6.62 2.21
CA ARG A 155 -0.99 -7.95 2.73
C ARG A 155 -1.84 -8.71 1.72
N GLU A 156 -2.72 -8.04 1.00
CA GLU A 156 -3.49 -8.67 -0.08
C GLU A 156 -2.60 -9.12 -1.24
N ALA A 157 -1.63 -8.28 -1.64
CA ALA A 157 -0.67 -8.62 -2.69
C ALA A 157 0.18 -9.84 -2.29
N MET A 158 0.71 -9.86 -1.06
CA MET A 158 1.41 -11.03 -0.55
C MET A 158 0.52 -12.26 -0.47
N SER A 159 -0.70 -12.12 0.02
CA SER A 159 -1.66 -13.22 0.10
C SER A 159 -1.90 -13.88 -1.27
N LYS A 160 -2.01 -13.06 -2.32
CA LYS A 160 -2.11 -13.54 -3.71
C LYS A 160 -0.84 -14.25 -4.17
N ALA A 161 0.34 -13.72 -3.83
CA ALA A 161 1.62 -14.33 -4.16
C ALA A 161 1.78 -15.71 -3.47
N TYR A 162 1.51 -15.79 -2.16
CA TYR A 162 1.51 -17.06 -1.40
C TYR A 162 0.52 -18.07 -1.97
N GLY A 163 -0.70 -17.64 -2.29
CA GLY A 163 -1.72 -18.52 -2.89
C GLY A 163 -1.29 -19.06 -4.26
N THR A 164 -0.71 -18.21 -5.11
CA THR A 164 -0.20 -18.60 -6.43
C THR A 164 0.95 -19.60 -6.31
N GLN A 165 1.87 -19.38 -5.37
CA GLN A 165 2.98 -20.30 -5.14
C GLN A 165 2.51 -21.66 -4.62
N MET A 166 1.56 -21.68 -3.68
CA MET A 166 0.97 -22.92 -3.18
C MET A 166 0.27 -23.69 -4.31
N ALA A 167 -0.49 -23.01 -5.16
CA ALA A 167 -1.13 -23.62 -6.31
C ALA A 167 -0.10 -24.22 -7.29
N THR A 168 0.99 -23.51 -7.56
CA THR A 168 2.09 -24.00 -8.40
C THR A 168 2.78 -25.22 -7.78
N GLN A 169 3.06 -25.22 -6.48
CA GLN A 169 3.63 -26.38 -5.77
C GLN A 169 2.72 -27.61 -5.87
N MET A 170 1.42 -27.44 -5.60
CA MET A 170 0.44 -28.53 -5.71
C MET A 170 0.33 -29.04 -7.15
N GLY A 171 0.32 -28.13 -8.14
CA GLY A 171 0.32 -28.49 -9.55
C GLY A 171 1.56 -29.29 -9.97
N SER A 172 2.75 -28.83 -9.57
CA SER A 172 4.01 -29.54 -9.84
C SER A 172 4.03 -30.94 -9.20
N ALA A 173 3.60 -31.05 -7.93
CA ALA A 173 3.51 -32.33 -7.23
C ALA A 173 2.54 -33.30 -7.91
N LEU A 174 1.39 -32.82 -8.38
CA LEU A 174 0.42 -33.63 -9.14
C LEU A 174 0.98 -34.08 -10.50
N LEU A 175 1.83 -33.28 -11.13
CA LEU A 175 2.46 -33.58 -12.41
C LEU A 175 3.75 -34.42 -12.27
N GLY A 176 4.13 -34.81 -11.04
CA GLY A 176 5.36 -35.56 -10.78
C GLY A 176 6.64 -34.78 -11.11
N LEU A 177 6.52 -33.47 -11.32
CA LEU A 177 7.65 -32.54 -11.34
C LEU A 177 8.05 -32.39 -9.87
N GLY A 178 9.29 -32.70 -9.50
CA GLY A 178 9.76 -32.72 -8.10
C GLY A 178 9.54 -31.41 -7.33
N ASP A 179 10.21 -31.25 -6.18
CA ASP A 179 10.01 -30.06 -5.33
C ASP A 179 10.55 -28.77 -5.98
N VAL A 180 9.77 -28.18 -6.90
CA VAL A 180 10.12 -26.99 -7.70
C VAL A 180 9.85 -25.71 -6.89
N GLY A 181 9.50 -25.79 -5.60
CA GLY A 181 8.79 -24.72 -4.93
C GLY A 181 9.39 -24.17 -3.66
N LYS A 182 10.70 -24.20 -3.44
CA LYS A 182 11.32 -23.73 -2.18
C LYS A 182 12.11 -22.43 -2.31
N GLN A 183 11.53 -21.44 -2.95
CA GLN A 183 12.08 -20.09 -3.05
C GLN A 183 10.99 -19.12 -2.61
N MET A 184 11.30 -18.13 -1.77
CA MET A 184 10.41 -17.17 -1.09
C MET A 184 10.15 -17.39 0.41
N ALA A 185 10.70 -18.42 1.07
CA ALA A 185 10.73 -18.41 2.54
C ALA A 185 11.67 -17.30 3.08
N ASP A 186 12.73 -16.98 2.31
CA ASP A 186 13.78 -16.05 2.73
C ASP A 186 13.73 -14.68 2.00
N THR A 187 12.77 -14.44 1.10
CA THR A 187 12.80 -13.28 0.17
C THR A 187 11.66 -12.27 0.37
N GLY A 188 10.87 -12.39 1.44
CA GLY A 188 9.58 -11.70 1.56
C GLY A 188 9.59 -10.22 1.99
N VAL A 189 10.68 -9.71 2.56
CA VAL A 189 10.68 -8.38 3.22
C VAL A 189 10.93 -7.24 2.23
N GLU A 190 11.89 -7.39 1.32
CA GLU A 190 12.25 -6.34 0.33
C GLU A 190 11.18 -6.21 -0.78
N TYR A 191 10.47 -7.31 -1.06
CA TYR A 191 9.34 -7.31 -1.99
C TYR A 191 8.14 -6.50 -1.48
N LEU A 192 7.97 -6.30 -0.17
CA LEU A 192 6.78 -5.64 0.38
C LEU A 192 6.58 -4.20 -0.09
N MET A 193 7.67 -3.48 -0.32
CA MET A 193 7.66 -2.08 -0.77
C MET A 193 7.63 -1.96 -2.30
N THR A 194 7.93 -3.04 -3.02
CA THR A 194 8.14 -3.05 -4.47
C THR A 194 7.13 -3.93 -5.22
N LEU A 195 6.28 -4.68 -4.51
CA LEU A 195 5.26 -5.52 -5.10
C LEU A 195 4.21 -4.65 -5.82
N PRO A 196 3.94 -4.94 -7.10
CA PRO A 196 2.96 -4.18 -7.86
C PRO A 196 1.55 -4.42 -7.30
N ASN A 197 0.82 -3.33 -7.10
CA ASN A 197 -0.56 -3.37 -6.69
C ASN A 197 -1.48 -3.79 -7.84
N SER A 198 -2.60 -4.44 -7.50
CA SER A 198 -3.63 -4.73 -8.50
C SER A 198 -4.38 -3.46 -8.91
N ARG A 199 -4.96 -3.42 -10.12
CA ARG A 199 -5.74 -2.25 -10.60
C ARG A 199 -6.89 -1.88 -9.66
N SER A 200 -7.51 -2.86 -8.99
CA SER A 200 -8.54 -2.58 -7.99
C SER A 200 -7.97 -1.91 -6.74
N ASN A 201 -6.79 -2.32 -6.28
CA ASN A 201 -6.11 -1.69 -5.15
C ASN A 201 -5.79 -0.23 -5.46
N GLU A 202 -5.27 0.03 -6.67
CA GLU A 202 -4.94 1.38 -7.13
C GLU A 202 -6.17 2.29 -7.17
N ASN A 203 -7.29 1.81 -7.72
CA ASN A 203 -8.53 2.58 -7.78
C ASN A 203 -9.10 2.87 -6.37
N GLU A 204 -8.97 1.95 -5.42
CA GLU A 204 -9.37 2.20 -4.04
C GLU A 204 -8.49 3.21 -3.34
N ALA A 205 -7.17 3.08 -3.53
CA ALA A 205 -6.20 4.00 -2.96
C ALA A 205 -6.34 5.42 -3.53
N ASP A 206 -6.63 5.55 -4.82
CA ASP A 206 -6.97 6.84 -5.45
C ASP A 206 -8.16 7.51 -4.75
N ILE A 207 -9.26 6.77 -4.62
CA ILE A 207 -10.54 7.33 -4.18
C ILE A 207 -10.52 7.63 -2.67
N ILE A 208 -9.95 6.74 -1.85
CA ILE A 208 -9.76 6.98 -0.41
C ILE A 208 -8.72 8.07 -0.18
N GLY A 209 -7.61 8.07 -0.92
CA GLY A 209 -6.57 9.08 -0.85
C GLY A 209 -7.06 10.48 -1.24
N LEU A 210 -7.97 10.55 -2.22
CA LEU A 210 -8.66 11.77 -2.61
C LEU A 210 -9.53 12.33 -1.45
N GLU A 211 -10.27 11.47 -0.76
CA GLU A 211 -11.07 11.87 0.40
C GLU A 211 -10.19 12.27 1.60
N LEU A 212 -9.11 11.53 1.88
CA LEU A 212 -8.12 11.90 2.90
C LEU A 212 -7.55 13.29 2.63
N SER A 213 -7.16 13.57 1.38
CA SER A 213 -6.64 14.86 0.95
C SER A 213 -7.67 15.98 1.13
N ALA A 214 -8.92 15.74 0.72
CA ALA A 214 -10.02 16.69 0.89
C ALA A 214 -10.25 17.04 2.37
N ARG A 215 -10.36 16.02 3.23
CA ARG A 215 -10.53 16.18 4.69
C ARG A 215 -9.35 16.89 5.34
N ALA A 216 -8.15 16.70 4.81
CA ALA A 216 -6.94 17.38 5.27
C ALA A 216 -6.80 18.83 4.76
N GLY A 217 -7.77 19.32 3.98
CA GLY A 217 -7.80 20.69 3.47
C GLY A 217 -6.96 20.91 2.21
N TYR A 218 -6.68 19.85 1.44
CA TYR A 218 -6.00 19.93 0.15
C TYR A 218 -6.99 19.79 -1.02
N ASP A 219 -6.76 20.55 -2.10
CA ASP A 219 -7.66 20.58 -3.26
C ASP A 219 -7.70 19.20 -3.96
N PRO A 220 -8.87 18.53 -4.02
CA PRO A 220 -9.01 17.22 -4.67
C PRO A 220 -8.62 17.22 -6.15
N ASN A 221 -8.72 18.36 -6.85
CA ASN A 221 -8.34 18.45 -8.27
C ASN A 221 -6.84 18.24 -8.50
N ALA A 222 -6.01 18.42 -7.46
CA ALA A 222 -4.56 18.20 -7.52
C ALA A 222 -4.18 16.75 -7.81
N ALA A 223 -5.05 15.77 -7.51
CA ALA A 223 -4.80 14.38 -7.88
C ALA A 223 -4.74 14.22 -9.42
N ILE A 224 -5.58 14.95 -10.16
CA ILE A 224 -5.58 14.89 -11.63
C ILE A 224 -4.28 15.48 -12.20
N THR A 225 -3.84 16.62 -11.67
CA THR A 225 -2.60 17.27 -12.15
C THR A 225 -1.36 16.46 -11.79
N LEU A 226 -1.33 15.83 -10.62
CA LEU A 226 -0.30 14.88 -10.22
C LEU A 226 -0.17 13.74 -11.24
N TRP A 227 -1.27 13.05 -11.58
CA TRP A 227 -1.22 11.93 -12.53
C TRP A 227 -0.78 12.38 -13.92
N GLN A 228 -1.21 13.56 -14.38
CA GLN A 228 -0.74 14.14 -15.64
C GLN A 228 0.77 14.42 -15.62
N LYS A 229 1.34 14.87 -14.49
CA LYS A 229 2.80 15.05 -14.32
C LYS A 229 3.54 13.71 -14.35
N MET A 230 3.04 12.72 -13.61
CA MET A 230 3.60 11.36 -13.57
C MET A 230 3.64 10.71 -14.96
N SER A 231 2.54 10.80 -15.72
CA SER A 231 2.49 10.24 -17.08
C SER A 231 3.46 10.91 -18.05
N LYS A 232 3.76 12.20 -17.87
CA LYS A 232 4.73 12.93 -18.71
C LYS A 232 6.19 12.60 -18.37
N ALA A 233 6.48 12.24 -17.13
CA ALA A 233 7.85 11.97 -16.67
C ALA A 233 8.43 10.65 -17.21
N GLY A 234 7.59 9.68 -17.60
CA GLY A 234 8.01 8.34 -18.02
C GLY A 234 8.55 8.19 -19.44
N GLY A 235 9.39 9.12 -19.93
CA GLY A 235 9.85 9.27 -21.33
C GLY A 235 10.62 8.10 -21.98
N GLY A 236 10.10 6.86 -21.90
CA GLY A 236 10.63 5.63 -22.48
C GLY A 236 10.40 4.40 -21.60
N ALA A 237 10.42 4.58 -20.28
CA ALA A 237 10.07 3.58 -19.27
C ALA A 237 9.25 4.27 -18.15
N PRO A 238 8.28 3.57 -17.53
CA PRO A 238 7.52 4.13 -16.42
C PRO A 238 8.45 4.50 -15.25
N PRO A 239 8.23 5.64 -14.55
CA PRO A 239 8.92 5.96 -13.31
C PRO A 239 8.75 4.85 -12.27
N GLU A 240 9.66 4.75 -11.29
CA GLU A 240 9.62 3.70 -10.27
C GLU A 240 8.26 3.60 -9.55
N PHE A 241 7.66 4.74 -9.20
CA PHE A 241 6.29 4.77 -8.67
C PHE A 241 5.27 4.08 -9.59
N MET A 242 5.38 4.24 -10.91
CA MET A 242 4.45 3.62 -11.86
C MET A 242 4.72 2.12 -12.07
N SER A 243 5.89 1.61 -11.66
CA SER A 243 6.18 0.18 -11.61
C SER A 243 5.44 -0.50 -10.45
N THR A 244 5.35 0.14 -9.29
CA THR A 244 4.61 -0.36 -8.12
C THR A 244 3.12 0.02 -8.16
N HIS A 245 2.77 1.12 -8.82
CA HIS A 245 1.42 1.67 -8.98
C HIS A 245 1.01 1.71 -10.46
N PRO A 246 0.63 0.57 -11.06
CA PRO A 246 0.29 0.53 -12.47
C PRO A 246 -0.90 1.44 -12.78
N SER A 247 -0.69 2.42 -13.66
CA SER A 247 -1.75 3.31 -14.11
C SER A 247 -2.64 2.66 -15.17
N SER A 248 -3.91 3.08 -15.20
CA SER A 248 -4.83 2.85 -16.32
C SER A 248 -5.53 4.15 -16.67
N THR A 249 -5.90 4.33 -17.94
CA THR A 249 -6.71 5.47 -18.39
C THR A 249 -7.96 5.68 -17.53
N SER A 250 -8.53 4.59 -17.00
CA SER A 250 -9.69 4.60 -16.12
C SER A 250 -9.47 5.27 -14.75
N ARG A 251 -8.23 5.46 -14.27
CA ARG A 251 -7.96 6.05 -12.94
C ARG A 251 -8.29 7.53 -12.89
N ILE A 252 -7.91 8.29 -13.92
CA ILE A 252 -8.25 9.71 -14.04
C ILE A 252 -9.77 9.89 -14.10
N ASP A 253 -10.46 9.05 -14.87
CA ASP A 253 -11.93 9.08 -14.96
C ASP A 253 -12.59 8.78 -13.61
N ALA A 254 -12.07 7.80 -12.86
CA ALA A 254 -12.56 7.46 -11.53
C ALA A 254 -12.36 8.61 -10.53
N LEU A 255 -11.19 9.26 -10.56
CA LEU A 255 -10.91 10.45 -9.75
C LEU A 255 -11.86 11.60 -10.11
N GLN A 256 -12.05 11.89 -11.39
CA GLN A 256 -12.98 12.93 -11.85
C GLN A 256 -14.41 12.66 -11.38
N ALA A 257 -14.86 11.41 -11.42
CA ALA A 257 -16.17 11.01 -10.91
C ALA A 257 -16.28 11.10 -9.38
N ALA A 258 -15.18 10.92 -8.65
CA ALA A 258 -15.13 10.99 -7.18
C ALA A 258 -15.02 12.41 -6.64
N ILE A 259 -14.38 13.34 -7.37
CA ILE A 259 -14.16 14.74 -6.93
C ILE A 259 -15.44 15.40 -6.38
N PRO A 260 -16.61 15.38 -7.07
CA PRO A 260 -17.82 16.01 -6.55
C PRO A 260 -18.26 15.49 -5.17
N LYS A 261 -17.96 14.23 -4.84
CA LYS A 261 -18.32 13.62 -3.54
C LYS A 261 -17.49 14.17 -2.38
N VAL A 262 -16.25 14.58 -2.65
CA VAL A 262 -15.30 15.01 -1.60
C VAL A 262 -15.13 16.53 -1.54
N MET A 263 -15.55 17.28 -2.56
CA MET A 263 -15.49 18.74 -2.56
C MET A 263 -16.15 19.40 -1.33
N PRO A 264 -17.31 18.94 -0.81
CA PRO A 264 -17.87 19.50 0.42
C PRO A 264 -16.95 19.33 1.64
N LEU A 265 -16.23 18.21 1.74
CA LEU A 265 -15.27 17.95 2.82
C LEU A 265 -14.09 18.92 2.74
N TYR A 266 -13.56 19.15 1.53
CA TYR A 266 -12.51 20.14 1.29
C TYR A 266 -12.94 21.55 1.68
N GLN A 267 -14.15 21.96 1.29
CA GLN A 267 -14.69 23.27 1.62
C GLN A 267 -14.92 23.45 3.13
N GLN A 268 -15.26 22.38 3.85
CA GLN A 268 -15.39 22.39 5.30
C GLN A 268 -14.02 22.50 5.99
N ALA A 269 -13.02 21.76 5.53
CA ALA A 269 -11.68 21.73 6.12
C ALA A 269 -10.86 23.01 5.89
N LYS A 270 -11.21 23.81 4.87
CA LYS A 270 -10.55 25.10 4.57
C LYS A 270 -10.94 26.23 5.53
N LYS A 271 -12.04 26.09 6.26
CA LYS A 271 -12.54 27.07 7.24
C LYS A 271 -11.87 26.88 8.58
#